data_AF-A0A7Z0TH68-F1
#
_entry.id   AF-A0A7Z0TH68-F1
#
_cell.length_a   1.000
_cell.length_b   1.000
_cell.length_c   1.000
_cell.angle_alpha   90.00
_cell.angle_beta   90.00
_cell.angle_gamma   90.00
#
_symmetry.space_group_name_H-M   'P 1'
#
loop_
_entity.id
_entity.type
_entity.pdbx_description
1 polymer ?
#
loop_
_entity_poly.entity_id
_entity_poly.type
_entity_poly.pdbx_seq_one_letter_code
_entity_poly.pdbx_strand_id
1 'polypeptide(L)' 'MTTAELFDRALVEEAAKKSALVWVRAEGGDVPGVDRALWHVWHDGAVCLVGDGPGEQPLPGLADGGHAV' A
#
# COMPACT_ATOMS: atom_id res chain seq x y z
N MET A 1 4.46 20.92 10.31
CA MET A 1 3.84 19.72 10.90
C MET A 1 3.61 19.94 12.38
N THR A 2 2.43 19.59 12.88
CA THR A 2 2.11 19.52 14.29
C THR A 2 2.65 18.23 14.91
N THR A 3 2.72 18.15 16.24
CA THR A 3 3.09 16.91 16.94
C THR A 3 2.14 15.76 16.62
N ALA A 4 0.85 16.05 16.41
CA ALA A 4 -0.13 15.04 16.03
C ALA A 4 0.18 14.44 14.65
N GLU A 5 0.48 15.29 13.66
CA GLU A 5 0.85 14.81 12.31
C GLU A 5 2.14 13.96 12.32
N LEU A 6 3.12 14.32 13.17
CA LEU A 6 4.34 13.51 13.34
C LEU A 6 4.03 12.15 14.00
N PHE A 7 3.13 12.14 14.99
CA PHE A 7 2.70 10.92 15.66
C PHE A 7 1.92 10.01 14.71
N ASP A 8 0.98 10.54 13.94
CA ASP A 8 0.20 9.78 12.96
C ASP A 8 1.11 9.15 11.90
N ARG A 9 2.10 9.90 11.40
CA ARG A 9 3.11 9.36 10.48
C ARG A 9 3.88 8.20 11.12
N ALA A 10 4.43 8.40 12.31
CA ALA A 10 5.20 7.37 13.02
C ALA A 10 4.35 6.12 13.30
N LEU A 11 3.07 6.30 13.62
CA LEU A 11 2.14 5.19 13.83
C LEU A 11 1.94 4.38 12.54
N VAL A 12 1.73 5.04 11.40
CA VAL A 12 1.60 4.36 10.10
C VAL A 12 2.89 3.62 9.74
N GLU A 13 4.06 4.24 9.91
CA GLU A 13 5.35 3.59 9.64
C GLU A 13 5.53 2.33 10.51
N GLU A 14 5.26 2.45 11.81
CA GLU A 14 5.41 1.35 12.75
C GLU A 14 4.38 0.24 12.55
N ALA A 15 3.18 0.56 12.07
CA ALA A 15 2.16 -0.40 11.67
C ALA A 15 2.53 -1.11 10.36
N ALA A 16 3.04 -0.38 9.37
CA ALA A 16 3.49 -0.95 8.10
C ALA A 16 4.69 -1.89 8.28
N LYS A 17 5.67 -1.54 9.13
CA LYS A 17 6.80 -2.44 9.45
C LYS A 17 6.37 -3.76 10.10
N LYS A 18 5.25 -3.78 10.84
CA LYS A 18 4.78 -4.95 11.61
C LYS A 18 3.70 -5.75 10.89
N SER A 19 2.98 -5.12 9.96
CA SER A 19 1.99 -5.78 9.13
C SER A 19 2.62 -6.32 7.85
N ALA A 20 1.98 -7.31 7.25
CA ALA A 20 2.34 -7.82 5.91
C ALA A 20 1.18 -7.66 4.91
N LEU A 21 0.14 -6.92 5.32
CA LEU A 21 -1.07 -6.70 4.53
C LEU A 21 -1.61 -5.28 4.75
N VAL A 22 -2.04 -4.63 3.66
CA VAL A 22 -2.72 -3.32 3.65
C VAL A 22 -3.98 -3.40 2.80
N TRP A 23 -4.95 -2.53 3.07
CA TRP A 23 -6.11 -2.37 2.20
C TRP A 23 -5.82 -1.22 1.24
N VAL A 24 -5.97 -1.49 -0.06
CA VAL A 24 -5.62 -0.56 -1.13
C VAL A 24 -6.75 -0.50 -2.15
N ARG A 25 -7.08 0.72 -2.57
CA ARG A 25 -7.93 1.05 -3.70
C ARG A 25 -7.07 1.70 -4.78
N ALA A 26 -7.03 1.06 -5.95
CA ALA A 26 -6.37 1.64 -7.12
C ALA A 26 -7.13 2.88 -7.60
N GLU A 27 -6.42 4.00 -7.78
CA GLU A 27 -6.96 5.20 -8.41
C GLU A 27 -6.61 5.19 -9.91
N GLY A 28 -7.43 4.51 -10.71
CA GLY A 28 -7.28 4.47 -12.17
C GLY A 28 -7.54 3.09 -12.79
N GLY A 29 -8.18 3.08 -13.96
CA GLY A 29 -8.61 1.89 -14.71
C GLY A 29 -10.08 1.96 -15.13
N ASP A 30 -10.51 1.16 -16.11
CA ASP A 30 -11.89 1.13 -16.63
C ASP A 30 -12.94 0.66 -15.60
N VAL A 31 -12.50 0.24 -14.41
CA VAL A 31 -13.34 -0.34 -13.36
C VAL A 31 -13.09 0.41 -12.04
N PRO A 32 -14.14 0.87 -11.32
CA PRO A 32 -13.99 1.49 -10.02
C PRO A 32 -13.21 0.58 -9.07
N GLY A 33 -12.15 1.11 -8.45
CA GLY A 33 -11.35 0.38 -7.48
C GLY A 33 -12.19 -0.04 -6.27
N VAL A 34 -12.25 -1.34 -5.99
CA VAL A 34 -12.72 -1.89 -4.71
C VAL A 34 -11.52 -1.96 -3.77
N ASP A 35 -11.74 -1.77 -2.46
CA ASP A 35 -10.69 -1.98 -1.46
C ASP A 35 -10.25 -3.44 -1.47
N ARG A 36 -8.96 -3.67 -1.68
CA ARG A 36 -8.37 -5.01 -1.72
C ARG A 36 -7.29 -5.15 -0.68
N ALA A 37 -7.29 -6.28 0.00
CA ALA A 37 -6.22 -6.69 0.90
C ALA A 37 -4.99 -7.11 0.06
N LEU A 38 -3.92 -6.32 0.07
CA LEU A 38 -2.71 -6.56 -0.69
C LEU A 38 -1.51 -6.87 0.19
N TRP A 39 -0.66 -7.79 -0.26
CA TRP A 39 0.62 -8.08 0.39
C TRP A 39 1.58 -6.93 0.18
N HIS A 40 2.32 -6.60 1.24
CA HIS A 40 3.31 -5.55 1.18
C HIS A 40 4.51 -5.85 2.08
N VAL A 41 5.58 -5.10 1.83
CA VAL A 41 6.74 -4.98 2.72
C VAL A 41 7.02 -3.51 2.97
N TRP A 42 7.49 -3.19 4.18
CA TRP A 42 8.13 -1.91 4.43
C TRP A 42 9.55 -1.91 3.84
N HIS A 43 9.80 -1.06 2.86
CA HIS A 43 11.10 -0.94 2.21
C HIS A 43 11.44 0.53 1.98
N ASP A 44 12.62 0.95 2.44
CA ASP A 44 13.18 2.29 2.23
C ASP A 44 12.20 3.47 2.47
N GLY A 45 11.46 3.42 3.58
CA GLY A 45 10.53 4.50 3.93
C GLY A 45 9.16 4.41 3.25
N ALA A 46 8.88 3.33 2.52
CA ALA A 46 7.65 3.13 1.78
C ALA A 46 7.01 1.76 2.03
N VAL A 47 5.70 1.70 1.77
CA VAL A 47 4.97 0.44 1.57
C VAL A 47 5.19 0.03 0.11
N CYS A 48 5.87 -1.09 -0.11
CA CYS A 48 6.06 -1.68 -1.43
C CYS A 48 5.14 -2.90 -1.56
N LEU A 49 4.25 -2.89 -2.55
CA LEU A 49 3.35 -4.02 -2.82
C LEU A 49 4.12 -5.18 -3.44
N VAL A 50 3.74 -6.40 -3.10
CA VAL A 50 4.38 -7.64 -3.59
C VAL A 50 3.35 -8.43 -4.39
N GLY A 51 3.60 -8.65 -5.68
CA GLY A 51 2.63 -9.29 -6.56
C GLY A 51 3.02 -9.30 -8.04
N ASP A 52 2.07 -9.76 -8.86
CA ASP A 52 2.17 -9.92 -10.33
C ASP A 52 3.23 -10.93 -10.84
N GLY A 53 3.94 -11.64 -9.97
CA GLY A 53 4.72 -12.83 -10.32
C GLY A 53 3.91 -14.13 -10.39
N PRO A 54 4.49 -15.25 -10.90
CA PRO A 54 3.83 -16.54 -10.96
C PRO A 54 3.40 -17.07 -9.58
N GLY A 55 2.09 -17.23 -9.37
CA GLY A 55 1.53 -17.67 -8.09
C GLY A 55 1.45 -16.57 -7.02
N GLU A 56 1.83 -15.34 -7.38
CA GLU A 56 1.71 -14.17 -6.51
C GLU A 56 0.35 -13.50 -6.66
N GLN A 57 0.05 -12.58 -5.75
CA GLN A 57 -1.18 -11.82 -5.79
C GLN A 57 -1.21 -10.88 -7.01
N PRO A 58 -2.28 -10.88 -7.83
CA PRO A 58 -2.41 -9.94 -8.94
C PRO A 58 -2.62 -8.49 -8.45
N LEU A 59 -2.00 -7.52 -9.12
CA LEU A 59 -2.09 -6.08 -8.82
C LEU A 59 -2.73 -5.25 -9.96
N PRO A 60 -3.86 -5.66 -10.55
CA PRO A 60 -4.43 -4.96 -11.70
C PRO A 60 -4.87 -3.54 -11.32
N GLY A 61 -4.54 -2.59 -12.20
CA GLY A 61 -4.84 -1.16 -12.02
C GLY A 61 -3.85 -0.43 -11.12
N LEU A 62 -2.79 -1.09 -10.65
CA LEU A 62 -1.71 -0.46 -9.90
C LEU A 62 -0.47 -0.36 -10.79
N ALA A 63 0.27 0.72 -10.60
CA ALA A 63 1.55 0.95 -11.25
C ALA A 63 2.58 1.28 -10.17
N ASP A 64 3.83 0.90 -10.40
CA ASP A 64 4.92 1.27 -9.48
C ASP A 64 5.04 2.80 -9.36
N GLY A 65 5.21 3.28 -8.13
CA GLY A 65 5.15 4.71 -7.80
C GLY A 65 3.79 5.39 -8.01
N GLY A 66 2.74 4.64 -8.37
CA GLY A 66 1.39 5.15 -8.59
C GLY A 66 0.67 5.55 -7.29
N HIS A 67 -0.33 6.42 -7.43
CA HIS A 67 -1.20 6.78 -6.31
C HIS A 67 -2.25 5.70 -6.05
N ALA A 68 -2.48 5.42 -4.77
CA ALA A 68 -3.54 4.56 -4.27
C ALA A 68 -3.90 4.98 -2.84
N VAL A 69 -5.10 4.62 -2.39
CA VAL A 69 -5.62 4.95 -1.04
C VAL A 69 -6.03 3.72 -0.25
#